data_AF-A0A511AYV2-F1
#
_entry.id   AF-A0A511AYV2-F1
#
_cell.length_a   1.000
_cell.length_b   1.000
_cell.length_c   1.000
_cell.angle_alpha   90.00
_cell.angle_beta   90.00
_cell.angle_gamma   90.00
#
_symmetry.space_group_name_H-M   'P 1'
#
loop_
_entity.id
_entity.type
_entity.pdbx_description
1 polymer ?
#
loop_
_entity_poly.entity_id
_entity_poly.type
_entity_poly.pdbx_seq_one_letter_code
_entity_poly.pdbx_strand_id
1 'polypeptide(L)'
;MSLPAGEPRPSHATISLSAVASVPLLRPLHPLLRGHTDRTFAKYLSGRSVAVQSKAREKRVCLIYARERAKDAPNGGIAKAYAQTANEVENELVALLHATRPADPVPFPEPPVASAPQTLNDLLEHSAPQGRGLRLTSFLRFCTDLLPGGRDVH
;
A
#
# COMPACT_ATOMS: atom_id res chain seq x y z
N MET A 1 -21.56 -55.99 -65.87
CA MET A 1 -20.34 -56.58 -65.31
C MET A 1 -19.60 -55.49 -64.54
N SER A 2 -19.59 -55.61 -63.21
CA SER A 2 -18.58 -55.17 -62.22
C SER A 2 -18.23 -53.68 -62.04
N LEU A 3 -18.73 -53.10 -60.94
CA LEU A 3 -17.93 -52.34 -59.94
C LEU A 3 -17.12 -53.35 -59.09
N PRO A 4 -16.17 -53.01 -58.16
CA PRO A 4 -15.69 -51.70 -57.69
C PRO A 4 -14.14 -51.59 -57.56
N ALA A 5 -13.62 -50.39 -57.28
CA ALA A 5 -12.40 -50.20 -56.49
C ALA A 5 -12.63 -48.91 -55.68
N GLY A 6 -12.74 -48.91 -54.36
CA GLY A 6 -11.91 -49.65 -53.40
C GLY A 6 -10.77 -48.73 -52.98
N GLU A 7 -11.04 -47.94 -51.93
CA GLU A 7 -10.20 -47.02 -51.13
C GLU A 7 -8.68 -47.34 -51.04
N PRO A 8 -7.78 -46.37 -50.69
CA PRO A 8 -7.95 -45.57 -49.48
C PRO A 8 -7.50 -44.09 -49.52
N ARG A 9 -8.22 -43.30 -48.72
CA ARG A 9 -7.81 -42.00 -48.21
C ARG A 9 -6.48 -42.11 -47.46
N PRO A 10 -5.52 -41.20 -47.68
CA PRO A 10 -4.43 -41.02 -46.72
C PRO A 10 -4.96 -40.23 -45.51
N SER A 11 -5.53 -40.94 -44.54
CA SER A 11 -5.73 -40.45 -43.18
C SER A 11 -4.41 -40.50 -42.42
N HIS A 12 -3.48 -39.61 -42.77
CA HIS A 12 -2.27 -39.39 -41.98
C HIS A 12 -2.23 -37.94 -41.48
N ALA A 13 -3.18 -37.62 -40.61
CA ALA A 13 -2.95 -36.56 -39.63
C ALA A 13 -2.03 -37.16 -38.54
N THR A 14 -0.73 -37.20 -38.84
CA THR A 14 0.30 -37.46 -37.83
C THR A 14 0.31 -36.26 -36.89
N ILE A 15 -0.53 -36.29 -35.86
CA ILE A 15 -0.44 -35.36 -34.74
C ILE A 15 0.83 -35.77 -34.00
N SER A 16 1.95 -35.12 -34.33
CA SER A 16 3.19 -35.21 -33.56
C SER A 16 2.89 -34.80 -32.12
N LEU A 17 2.70 -35.80 -31.27
CA LEU A 17 2.46 -35.69 -29.83
C LEU A 17 3.79 -35.44 -29.10
N SER A 18 4.53 -34.44 -29.57
CA SER A 18 5.80 -34.02 -29.01
C SER A 18 5.87 -32.50 -28.89
N ALA A 19 4.73 -31.86 -28.59
CA ALA A 19 4.78 -30.66 -27.80
C ALA A 19 4.99 -31.12 -26.36
N VAL A 20 6.25 -31.28 -25.96
CA VAL A 20 6.63 -31.22 -24.54
C VAL A 20 6.09 -29.87 -24.09
N ALA A 21 4.89 -29.88 -23.53
CA ALA A 21 4.28 -28.70 -22.97
C ALA A 21 5.25 -28.27 -21.89
N SER A 22 6.09 -27.30 -22.21
CA SER A 22 6.92 -26.62 -21.23
C SER A 22 5.92 -26.07 -20.24
N VAL A 23 5.71 -26.79 -19.13
CA VAL A 23 4.83 -26.35 -18.05
C VAL A 23 5.36 -24.96 -17.71
N PRO A 24 4.57 -23.90 -17.92
CA PRO A 24 5.04 -22.55 -17.66
C PRO A 24 5.40 -22.51 -16.19
N LEU A 25 6.69 -22.49 -15.87
CA LEU A 25 7.15 -22.42 -14.49
C LEU A 25 6.70 -21.06 -13.97
N LEU A 26 5.74 -21.08 -13.05
CA LEU A 26 5.25 -19.87 -12.40
C LEU A 26 6.45 -19.12 -11.81
N ARG A 27 6.61 -17.86 -12.21
CA ARG A 27 7.67 -17.02 -11.66
C ARG A 27 7.52 -16.93 -10.13
N PRO A 28 8.62 -16.83 -9.38
CA PRO A 28 8.56 -16.53 -7.96
C PRO A 28 7.76 -15.24 -7.71
N LEU A 29 7.03 -15.22 -6.59
CA LEU A 29 6.33 -14.01 -6.16
C LEU A 29 7.32 -12.88 -5.85
N HIS A 30 6.87 -11.66 -6.08
CA HIS A 30 7.58 -10.44 -5.77
C HIS A 30 8.02 -10.43 -4.29
N PRO A 31 9.23 -9.96 -3.95
CA PRO A 31 9.72 -9.95 -2.57
C PRO A 31 8.76 -9.30 -1.56
N LEU A 32 8.05 -8.25 -1.98
CA LEU A 32 7.04 -7.57 -1.14
C LEU A 32 5.81 -8.41 -0.80
N LEU A 33 5.52 -9.46 -1.58
CA LEU A 33 4.36 -10.33 -1.40
C LEU A 33 4.77 -11.71 -0.87
N ARG A 34 6.04 -12.07 -1.03
CA ARG A 34 6.60 -13.35 -0.62
C ARG A 34 6.52 -13.53 0.90
N GLY A 35 6.06 -14.70 1.34
CA GLY A 35 6.03 -15.08 2.76
C GLY A 35 4.93 -14.41 3.58
N HIS A 36 4.08 -13.59 2.97
CA HIS A 36 2.94 -13.02 3.67
C HIS A 36 1.82 -14.05 3.85
N THR A 37 1.38 -14.26 5.09
CA THR A 37 0.06 -14.86 5.39
C THR A 37 -1.02 -13.79 5.29
N ASP A 38 -2.29 -14.17 5.28
CA ASP A 38 -3.38 -13.18 5.21
C ASP A 38 -3.37 -12.24 6.42
N ARG A 39 -2.95 -12.73 7.59
CA ARG A 39 -2.77 -11.92 8.79
C ARG A 39 -1.61 -10.94 8.65
N THR A 40 -0.43 -11.37 8.18
CA THR A 40 0.71 -10.47 8.04
C THR A 40 0.51 -9.47 6.90
N PHE A 41 -0.21 -9.86 5.85
CA PHE A 41 -0.61 -8.95 4.79
C PHE A 41 -1.62 -7.91 5.25
N ALA A 42 -2.64 -8.31 6.03
CA ALA A 42 -3.56 -7.38 6.66
C ALA A 42 -2.83 -6.35 7.52
N LYS A 43 -1.86 -6.80 8.32
CA LYS A 43 -1.01 -5.91 9.13
C LYS A 43 -0.20 -4.95 8.25
N TYR A 44 0.39 -5.45 7.17
CA TYR A 44 1.15 -4.63 6.20
C TYR A 44 0.28 -3.53 5.55
N LEU A 45 -1.01 -3.79 5.34
CA LEU A 45 -1.96 -2.83 4.76
C LEU A 45 -2.54 -1.82 5.78
N SER A 46 -2.34 -2.02 7.08
CA SER A 46 -3.04 -1.27 8.14
C SER A 46 -2.84 0.26 8.07
N GLY A 47 -1.67 0.72 7.61
CA GLY A 47 -1.37 2.15 7.45
C GLY A 47 -1.95 2.80 6.18
N ARG A 48 -2.74 2.06 5.38
CA ARG A 48 -3.31 2.52 4.09
C ARG A 48 -4.81 2.77 4.22
N SER A 49 -5.39 3.56 3.33
CA SER A 49 -6.83 3.83 3.32
C SER A 49 -7.66 2.55 3.10
N VAL A 50 -8.88 2.50 3.65
CA VAL A 50 -9.76 1.32 3.58
C VAL A 50 -10.03 0.88 2.14
N ALA A 51 -10.18 1.84 1.21
CA ALA A 51 -10.34 1.55 -0.21
C ALA A 51 -9.12 0.81 -0.80
N VAL A 52 -7.91 1.24 -0.45
CA VAL A 52 -6.66 0.58 -0.86
C VAL A 52 -6.53 -0.80 -0.22
N GLN A 53 -6.88 -0.93 1.06
CA GLN A 53 -6.84 -2.22 1.74
C GLN A 53 -7.75 -3.23 1.06
N SER A 54 -8.99 -2.82 0.72
CA SER A 54 -9.98 -3.68 0.06
C SER A 54 -9.51 -4.12 -1.32
N LYS A 55 -9.05 -3.17 -2.15
CA LYS A 55 -8.53 -3.45 -3.49
C LYS A 55 -7.29 -4.34 -3.47
N ALA A 56 -6.39 -4.13 -2.50
CA ALA A 56 -5.20 -4.96 -2.35
C ALA A 56 -5.53 -6.40 -1.93
N ARG A 57 -6.54 -6.59 -1.07
CA ARG A 57 -7.02 -7.93 -0.67
C ARG A 57 -7.67 -8.67 -1.84
N GLU A 58 -8.54 -7.99 -2.59
CA GLU A 58 -9.17 -8.56 -3.78
C GLU A 58 -8.12 -9.05 -4.79
N LYS A 59 -7.15 -8.17 -5.13
CA LYS A 59 -6.05 -8.55 -6.04
C LYS A 59 -5.23 -9.72 -5.50
N ARG A 60 -4.97 -9.78 -4.20
CA ARG A 60 -4.25 -10.90 -3.59
C ARG A 60 -5.02 -12.22 -3.72
N VAL A 61 -6.34 -12.20 -3.53
CA VAL A 61 -7.18 -13.39 -3.73
C VAL A 61 -7.13 -13.83 -5.20
N CYS A 62 -7.30 -12.89 -6.15
CA CYS A 62 -7.19 -13.17 -7.58
C CYS A 62 -5.82 -13.74 -7.97
N LEU A 63 -4.74 -13.21 -7.40
CA LEU A 63 -3.38 -13.71 -7.61
C LEU A 63 -3.22 -15.16 -7.15
N ILE A 64 -3.65 -15.47 -5.93
CA ILE A 64 -3.58 -16.82 -5.37
C ILE A 64 -4.41 -17.77 -6.24
N TYR A 65 -5.64 -17.39 -6.57
CA TYR A 65 -6.53 -18.17 -7.41
C TYR A 65 -5.91 -18.46 -8.78
N ALA A 66 -5.43 -17.44 -9.49
CA ALA A 66 -4.81 -17.62 -10.81
C ALA A 66 -3.57 -18.53 -10.74
N ARG A 67 -2.74 -18.41 -9.70
CA ARG A 67 -1.57 -19.27 -9.54
C ARG A 67 -1.95 -20.73 -9.26
N GLU A 68 -2.94 -20.99 -8.41
CA GLU A 68 -3.42 -22.37 -8.20
C GLU A 68 -4.04 -22.94 -9.48
N ARG A 69 -4.87 -22.17 -10.19
CA ARG A 69 -5.46 -22.61 -11.47
C ARG A 69 -4.42 -22.87 -12.56
N ALA A 70 -3.29 -22.17 -12.55
CA ALA A 70 -2.19 -22.44 -13.47
C ALA A 70 -1.51 -23.79 -13.20
N LYS A 71 -1.43 -24.23 -11.93
CA LYS A 71 -0.90 -25.55 -11.54
C LYS A 71 -1.86 -26.68 -11.89
N ASP A 72 -3.15 -26.46 -11.65
CA ASP A 72 -4.22 -27.44 -11.86
C ASP A 72 -4.75 -27.44 -13.32
N ALA A 73 -4.08 -26.75 -14.24
CA ALA A 73 -4.56 -26.59 -15.60
C ALA A 73 -4.46 -27.90 -16.41
N PRO A 74 -5.49 -28.29 -17.18
CA PRO A 74 -5.50 -29.54 -17.92
C PRO A 74 -4.59 -29.54 -19.16
N ASN A 75 -4.10 -28.36 -19.59
CA ASN A 75 -3.12 -28.24 -20.66
C ASN A 75 -2.24 -26.98 -20.49
N GLY A 76 -1.10 -26.97 -21.18
CA GLY A 76 -0.10 -25.89 -21.09
C GLY A 76 -0.60 -24.52 -21.57
N GLY A 77 -1.57 -24.48 -22.50
CA GLY A 77 -2.15 -23.22 -22.97
C GLY A 77 -2.97 -22.52 -21.89
N ILE A 78 -3.82 -23.26 -21.19
CA ILE A 78 -4.61 -22.76 -20.05
C ILE A 78 -3.69 -22.41 -18.88
N ALA A 79 -2.68 -23.25 -18.61
CA ALA A 79 -1.66 -22.96 -17.60
C ALA A 79 -0.98 -21.61 -17.87
N LYS A 80 -0.62 -21.36 -19.14
CA LYS A 80 0.04 -20.11 -19.57
C LYS A 80 -0.88 -18.90 -19.41
N ALA A 81 -2.16 -19.02 -19.76
CA ALA A 81 -3.13 -17.94 -19.60
C ALA A 81 -3.28 -17.56 -18.12
N TYR A 82 -3.50 -18.54 -17.23
CA TYR A 82 -3.60 -18.27 -15.79
C TYR A 82 -2.28 -17.75 -15.18
N ALA A 83 -1.13 -18.26 -15.63
CA ALA A 83 0.17 -17.73 -15.22
C ALA A 83 0.36 -16.27 -15.65
N GLN A 84 -0.11 -15.90 -16.84
CA GLN A 84 -0.09 -14.51 -17.32
C GLN A 84 -1.02 -13.63 -16.48
N THR A 85 -2.25 -14.05 -16.21
CA THR A 85 -3.17 -13.32 -15.32
C THR A 85 -2.57 -13.13 -13.93
N ALA A 86 -1.95 -14.17 -13.36
CA ALA A 86 -1.24 -14.06 -12.09
C ALA A 86 -0.14 -12.98 -12.16
N ASN A 87 0.64 -12.94 -13.24
CA ASN A 87 1.71 -11.96 -13.40
C ASN A 87 1.17 -10.53 -13.47
N GLU A 88 0.09 -10.30 -14.22
CA GLU A 88 -0.55 -9.00 -14.38
C GLU A 88 -1.13 -8.51 -13.06
N VAL A 89 -1.91 -9.35 -12.37
CA VAL A 89 -2.49 -9.02 -11.06
C VAL A 89 -1.42 -8.74 -10.01
N GLU A 90 -0.32 -9.50 -10.03
CA GLU A 90 0.82 -9.28 -9.14
C GLU A 90 1.47 -7.91 -9.41
N ASN A 91 1.68 -7.54 -10.67
CA ASN A 91 2.25 -6.25 -11.04
C ASN A 91 1.35 -5.09 -10.62
N GLU A 92 0.04 -5.22 -10.84
CA GLU A 92 -0.94 -4.21 -10.41
C GLU A 92 -1.01 -4.09 -8.89
N LEU A 93 -0.92 -5.21 -8.17
CA LEU A 93 -0.88 -5.22 -6.72
C LEU A 93 0.38 -4.51 -6.22
N VAL A 94 1.54 -4.84 -6.76
CA VAL A 94 2.82 -4.20 -6.39
C VAL A 94 2.77 -2.70 -6.70
N ALA A 95 2.28 -2.30 -7.87
CA ALA A 95 2.11 -0.90 -8.24
C ALA A 95 1.18 -0.15 -7.27
N LEU A 96 0.03 -0.74 -6.90
CA LEU A 96 -0.88 -0.17 -5.90
C LEU A 96 -0.18 0.02 -4.55
N LEU A 97 0.61 -0.96 -4.11
CA LEU A 97 1.33 -0.90 -2.84
C LEU A 97 2.46 0.12 -2.84
N HIS A 98 3.11 0.36 -3.97
CA HIS A 98 4.10 1.43 -4.09
C HIS A 98 3.44 2.81 -4.13
N ALA A 99 2.40 2.99 -4.93
CA ALA A 99 1.71 4.26 -5.10
C ALA A 99 1.06 4.76 -3.80
N THR A 100 0.69 3.86 -2.89
CA THR A 100 -0.02 4.19 -1.65
C THR A 100 0.84 3.96 -0.41
N ARG A 101 2.17 3.96 -0.56
CA ARG A 101 3.11 3.79 0.56
C ARG A 101 2.82 4.85 1.64
N PRO A 102 2.58 4.47 2.90
CA PRO A 102 2.46 5.43 4.00
C PRO A 102 3.72 6.28 4.08
N ALA A 103 3.58 7.56 4.40
CA ALA A 103 4.74 8.42 4.62
C ALA A 103 5.60 7.82 5.74
N ASP A 104 6.90 7.64 5.47
CA ASP A 104 7.82 7.23 6.53
C ASP A 104 7.82 8.34 7.59
N PRO A 105 7.64 8.02 8.88
CA PRO A 105 7.70 9.03 9.92
C PRO A 105 9.08 9.69 9.86
N VAL A 106 9.11 10.95 9.43
CA VAL A 106 10.32 11.76 9.45
C VAL A 106 10.75 11.83 10.91
N PRO A 107 11.98 11.39 11.25
CA PRO A 107 12.48 11.56 12.60
C PRO A 107 12.45 13.05 12.92
N PHE A 108 11.63 13.44 13.89
CA PHE A 108 11.75 14.77 14.45
C PHE A 108 13.13 14.82 15.12
N PRO A 109 13.98 15.81 14.82
CA PRO A 109 15.18 16.01 15.61
C PRO A 109 14.74 16.19 17.06
N GLU A 110 15.31 15.39 17.96
CA GLU A 110 15.04 15.52 19.39
C GLU A 110 15.26 16.99 19.78
N PRO A 111 14.30 17.63 20.49
CA PRO A 111 14.55 18.97 21.01
C PRO A 111 15.83 18.89 21.85
N PRO A 112 16.77 19.83 21.67
CA PRO A 112 18.01 19.81 22.44
C PRO A 112 17.62 19.70 23.91
N VAL A 113 18.14 18.66 24.57
CA VAL A 113 17.89 18.37 25.99
C VAL A 113 18.13 19.67 26.73
N ALA A 114 17.05 20.30 27.22
CA ALA A 114 17.16 21.51 27.99
C ALA A 114 18.00 21.18 29.21
N SER A 115 19.22 21.70 29.22
CA SER A 115 20.20 21.52 30.27
C SER A 115 19.62 22.03 31.58
N ALA A 116 19.16 21.10 32.43
CA ALA A 116 18.72 21.32 33.80
C ALA A 116 17.54 22.32 33.99
N PRO A 117 16.71 22.14 35.04
CA PRO A 117 15.77 23.18 35.43
C PRO A 117 16.57 24.39 35.93
N GLN A 118 16.63 25.46 35.13
CA GLN A 118 17.07 26.76 35.62
C GLN A 118 16.14 27.14 36.77
N THR A 119 16.67 27.14 37.98
CA THR A 119 15.93 27.59 39.16
C THR A 119 15.68 29.09 39.03
N LEU A 120 14.53 29.56 39.52
CA LEU A 120 14.10 30.97 39.42
C LEU A 120 15.15 31.98 39.95
N ASN A 121 16.11 31.53 40.75
CA ASN A 121 17.23 32.35 41.24
C ASN A 121 18.20 32.77 40.12
N ASP A 122 18.48 31.92 39.13
CA ASP A 122 19.41 32.26 38.03
C ASP A 122 18.83 33.33 37.10
N LEU A 123 17.50 33.36 36.98
CA LEU A 123 16.75 34.36 36.20
C LEU A 123 16.69 35.72 36.91
N LEU A 124 16.76 35.76 38.24
CA LEU A 124 16.71 36.99 39.03
C LEU A 124 18.05 37.73 39.08
N GLU A 125 19.18 37.01 39.05
CA GLU A 125 20.50 37.65 39.08
C GLU A 125 20.90 38.33 37.76
N HIS A 126 20.25 37.97 36.65
CA HIS A 126 20.54 38.53 35.32
C HIS A 126 19.55 39.62 34.86
N SER A 127 18.52 39.94 35.66
CA SER A 127 17.48 40.89 35.26
C SER A 127 17.24 42.00 36.27
N ALA A 128 18.16 42.94 36.40
CA ALA A 128 17.81 44.35 36.58
C ALA A 128 19.05 45.27 36.47
N PRO A 129 18.91 46.55 36.06
CA PRO A 129 17.67 47.24 35.66
C PRO A 129 17.79 47.98 34.31
N GLN A 130 16.68 48.14 33.58
CA GLN A 130 16.26 49.45 33.04
C GLN A 130 14.95 49.33 32.25
N GLY A 131 13.90 49.92 32.82
CA GLY A 131 12.80 50.60 32.14
C GLY A 131 12.04 49.89 31.03
N ARG A 132 10.84 49.37 31.33
CA ARG A 132 9.64 49.48 30.47
C ARG A 132 8.39 48.90 31.13
N GLY A 133 7.91 49.58 32.18
CA GLY A 133 6.59 49.36 32.79
C GLY A 133 5.41 49.91 31.96
N LEU A 134 5.45 49.83 30.62
CA LEU A 134 4.43 50.43 29.73
C LEU A 134 3.73 49.45 28.79
N ARG A 135 4.09 48.17 28.77
CA ARG A 135 3.47 47.18 27.84
C ARG A 135 2.39 46.31 28.46
N LEU A 136 2.39 46.12 29.78
CA LEU A 136 1.43 45.23 30.44
C LEU A 136 0.03 45.88 30.57
N THR A 137 -0.03 47.19 30.81
CA THR A 137 -1.29 47.94 30.94
C THR A 137 -2.06 48.01 29.62
N SER A 138 -1.34 48.14 28.50
CA SER A 138 -1.94 48.16 27.16
C SER A 138 -2.54 46.80 26.76
N PHE A 139 -1.92 45.70 27.17
CA PHE A 139 -2.43 44.35 26.87
C PHE A 139 -3.68 44.02 27.69
N LEU A 140 -3.74 44.43 28.96
CA LEU A 140 -4.92 44.24 29.81
C LEU A 140 -6.13 45.07 29.33
N ARG A 141 -5.90 46.27 28.77
CA ARG A 141 -6.96 47.08 28.16
C ARG A 141 -7.52 46.44 26.88
N PHE A 142 -6.68 45.86 26.03
CA PHE A 142 -7.13 45.14 24.83
C PHE A 142 -8.02 43.93 25.16
N CYS A 143 -7.68 43.18 26.21
CA CYS A 143 -8.47 42.00 26.60
C CYS A 143 -9.83 42.36 27.21
N THR A 144 -10.01 43.58 27.74
CA THR A 144 -11.29 44.03 28.33
C THR A 144 -12.24 44.66 27.31
N ASP A 145 -11.72 45.17 26.18
CA ASP A 145 -12.54 45.73 25.08
C ASP A 145 -13.16 44.65 24.15
N LEU A 146 -12.82 43.37 24.30
CA LEU A 146 -13.27 42.27 23.43
C LEU A 146 -14.40 41.40 24.00
N LEU A 147 -15.01 41.79 25.13
CA LEU A 147 -16.23 41.16 25.61
C LEU A 147 -17.46 41.89 25.02
N PRO A 148 -18.20 41.29 24.07
CA PRO A 148 -19.44 41.89 23.57
C PRO A 148 -20.47 41.88 24.71
N GLY A 149 -20.69 43.06 25.30
CA GLY A 149 -21.76 43.30 26.25
C GLY A 149 -23.12 43.03 25.61
N GLY A 150 -23.90 42.18 26.27
CA GLY A 150 -25.30 41.94 25.92
C GLY A 150 -26.06 43.25 25.87
N ARG A 151 -26.62 43.55 24.69
CA ARG A 151 -27.61 44.62 24.55
C ARG A 151 -28.97 44.01 24.81
N ASP A 152 -29.47 44.31 26.01
CA ASP A 152 -30.88 44.25 26.36
C ASP A 152 -31.69 45.05 25.31
N VAL A 153 -32.70 44.42 24.71
CA VAL A 153 -33.63 45.07 23.77
C VAL A 153 -34.97 45.12 24.48
N HIS A 154 -35.36 46.34 24.85
CA HIS A 154 -36.68 46.71 25.35
C HIS A 154 -37.77 46.52 24.29
#